data_AF-A0A967RKX8-F1
#
_entry.id   AF-A0A967RKX8-F1
#
_cell.length_a   1.000
_cell.length_b   1.000
_cell.length_c   1.000
_cell.angle_alpha   90.00
_cell.angle_beta   90.00
_cell.angle_gamma   90.00
#
_symmetry.space_group_name_H-M   'P 1'
#
loop_
_entity.id
_entity.type
_entity.pdbx_description
1 polymer ?
#
loop_
_entity_poly.entity_id
_entity_poly.type
_entity_poly.pdbx_seq_one_letter_code
_entity_poly.pdbx_strand_id
1 'polypeptide(L)'
;YFWPPAPIKQGRTMVSIVEYPMIHLNNTSHVTIRDLTFGYARGTGIRITGGSSNNVINCTFRNLGNYGVIVKGGKDHGIVGCEIYETGDGGISL
;
A
#
# COMPACT_ATOMS: atom_id res chain seq x y z
N TYR A 1 -2.09 20.81 15.61
CA TYR A 1 -0.92 21.65 15.28
C TYR A 1 0.31 20.75 15.22
N PHE A 2 1.35 21.12 14.47
CA PHE A 2 2.60 20.35 14.37
C PHE A 2 3.75 21.16 14.99
N TRP A 3 4.44 20.56 15.97
CA TRP A 3 5.65 21.13 16.56
C TRP A 3 6.85 20.29 16.12
N PRO A 4 7.76 20.83 15.30
CA PRO A 4 8.81 20.02 14.70
C PRO A 4 9.89 19.64 15.73
N PRO A 5 10.47 18.43 15.65
CA PRO A 5 11.51 17.98 16.57
C PRO A 5 12.86 18.70 16.35
N ALA A 6 13.04 19.40 15.24
CA ALA A 6 14.20 20.24 14.91
C ALA A 6 13.77 21.40 13.99
N PRO A 7 14.55 22.49 13.87
CA PRO A 7 14.22 23.59 12.96
C PRO A 7 13.99 23.08 11.53
N ILE A 8 12.85 23.43 10.94
CA ILE A 8 12.53 23.09 9.54
C ILE A 8 13.33 24.03 8.62
N LYS A 9 14.63 23.75 8.46
CA LYS A 9 15.48 24.41 7.45
C LYS A 9 15.64 23.54 6.21
N GLN A 10 15.60 22.21 6.37
CA GLN A 10 15.72 21.18 5.33
C GLN A 10 14.87 19.97 5.76
N GLY A 11 13.90 19.56 4.95
CA GLY A 11 13.00 18.43 5.24
C GLY A 11 11.66 18.54 4.52
N ARG A 12 10.97 17.40 4.32
CA ARG A 12 9.63 17.36 3.69
C ARG A 12 8.60 16.87 4.70
N THR A 13 7.70 17.76 5.09
CA THR A 13 6.53 17.41 5.91
C THR A 13 5.42 16.89 5.00
N MET A 14 4.77 15.80 5.40
CA MET A 14 3.64 15.21 4.68
C MET A 14 2.48 14.96 5.64
N VAL A 15 1.26 15.23 5.16
CA VAL A 15 0.02 14.84 5.82
C VAL A 15 -0.77 14.00 4.84
N SER A 16 -1.02 12.75 5.21
CA SER A 16 -1.73 11.81 4.36
C SER A 16 -3.24 12.06 4.40
N ILE A 17 -3.86 12.21 3.23
CA ILE A 17 -5.32 12.43 3.10
C ILE A 17 -6.05 11.34 2.30
N VAL A 18 -5.32 10.44 1.64
CA VAL A 18 -5.92 9.36 0.84
C VAL A 18 -6.43 8.27 1.77
N GLU A 19 -7.75 8.15 1.93
CA GLU A 19 -8.42 7.20 2.85
C GLU A 19 -8.77 5.86 2.20
N TYR A 20 -9.00 5.87 0.90
CA TYR A 20 -9.28 4.67 0.11
C TYR A 20 -7.98 3.99 -0.33
N PRO A 21 -8.03 2.69 -0.71
CA PRO A 21 -6.86 2.03 -1.30
C PRO A 21 -6.36 2.80 -2.51
N MET A 22 -5.05 3.01 -2.62
CA MET A 22 -4.45 3.71 -3.77
C MET A 22 -4.70 2.99 -5.09
N ILE A 23 -4.75 1.65 -5.05
CA ILE A 23 -5.22 0.83 -6.17
C ILE A 23 -6.23 -0.19 -5.65
N HIS A 24 -7.37 -0.30 -6.33
CA HIS A 24 -8.35 -1.36 -6.10
C HIS A 24 -8.49 -2.22 -7.35
N LEU A 25 -8.03 -3.46 -7.26
CA LEU A 25 -8.28 -4.52 -8.24
C LEU A 25 -9.57 -5.25 -7.85
N ASN A 26 -10.64 -5.06 -8.61
CA ASN A 26 -11.96 -5.62 -8.32
C ASN A 26 -12.39 -6.57 -9.45
N ASN A 27 -12.45 -7.87 -9.16
CA ASN A 27 -12.74 -8.94 -10.12
C ASN A 27 -11.88 -8.87 -11.41
N THR A 28 -10.64 -8.38 -11.30
CA THR A 28 -9.69 -8.33 -12.41
C THR A 28 -8.88 -9.61 -12.52
N SER A 29 -8.32 -9.88 -13.70
CA SER A 29 -7.37 -10.98 -13.87
C SER A 29 -6.15 -10.57 -14.67
N HIS A 30 -5.02 -11.21 -14.35
CA HIS A 30 -3.73 -11.04 -15.06
C HIS A 30 -3.14 -9.63 -14.99
N VAL A 31 -3.45 -8.86 -13.94
CA VAL A 31 -2.84 -7.55 -13.71
C VAL A 31 -1.52 -7.70 -12.94
N THR A 32 -0.46 -7.06 -13.41
CA THR A 32 0.81 -6.98 -12.66
C THR A 32 1.13 -5.54 -12.30
N ILE A 33 1.37 -5.29 -11.02
CA ILE A 33 1.87 -4.03 -10.47
C ILE A 33 3.30 -4.30 -10.01
N ARG A 34 4.29 -3.60 -10.57
CA ARG A 34 5.70 -3.92 -10.36
C ARG A 34 6.59 -2.70 -10.19
N ASP A 35 7.58 -2.81 -9.30
CA ASP A 35 8.67 -1.84 -9.11
C ASP A 35 8.18 -0.43 -8.72
N LEU A 36 7.08 -0.36 -7.96
CA LEU A 36 6.47 0.89 -7.50
C LEU A 36 6.61 1.06 -5.98
N THR A 37 6.74 2.32 -5.55
CA THR A 37 6.64 2.71 -4.14
C THR A 37 5.27 3.32 -3.85
N PHE A 38 4.56 2.72 -2.90
CA PHE A 38 3.31 3.18 -2.34
C PHE A 38 3.58 3.77 -0.96
N GLY A 39 3.22 5.02 -0.73
CA GLY A 39 3.35 5.57 0.62
C GLY A 39 2.62 6.87 0.88
N TYR A 40 2.63 7.26 2.15
CA TYR A 40 2.02 8.49 2.65
C TYR A 40 0.50 8.56 2.42
N ALA A 41 -0.19 7.42 2.53
CA ALA A 41 -1.65 7.34 2.49
C ALA A 41 -2.23 7.12 3.89
N ARG A 42 -3.42 7.69 4.16
CA ARG A 42 -4.15 7.44 5.39
C ARG A 42 -4.72 6.02 5.38
N GLY A 43 -5.06 5.52 4.20
CA GLY A 43 -5.64 4.19 3.98
C GLY A 43 -4.64 3.10 3.62
N THR A 44 -5.16 2.07 2.94
CA THR A 44 -4.42 0.90 2.46
C THR A 44 -3.62 1.22 1.19
N GLY A 45 -2.53 0.51 0.92
CA GLY A 45 -1.81 0.58 -0.35
C GLY A 45 -2.62 0.00 -1.51
N ILE A 46 -2.71 -1.32 -1.58
CA ILE A 46 -3.46 -2.03 -2.62
C ILE A 46 -4.56 -2.88 -2.00
N ARG A 47 -5.74 -2.90 -2.63
CA ARG A 47 -6.79 -3.88 -2.35
C ARG A 47 -7.06 -4.74 -3.57
N ILE A 48 -7.11 -6.05 -3.38
CA ILE A 48 -7.55 -7.04 -4.36
C ILE A 48 -8.85 -7.66 -3.83
N THR A 49 -9.89 -7.72 -4.66
CA THR A 49 -11.19 -8.32 -4.31
C THR A 49 -11.63 -9.21 -5.45
N GLY A 50 -11.63 -10.52 -5.23
CA GLY A 50 -11.92 -11.51 -6.26
C GLY A 50 -10.94 -11.50 -7.45
N GLY A 51 -11.33 -12.17 -8.53
CA GLY A 51 -10.52 -12.28 -9.76
C GLY A 51 -9.46 -13.39 -9.71
N SER A 52 -8.49 -13.35 -10.63
CA SER A 52 -7.42 -14.36 -10.69
C SER A 52 -6.07 -13.84 -11.19
N SER A 53 -4.96 -14.36 -10.63
CA SER A 53 -3.62 -14.12 -11.19
C SER A 53 -3.19 -12.65 -11.25
N ASN A 54 -3.68 -11.83 -10.33
CA ASN A 54 -3.17 -10.48 -10.10
C ASN A 54 -1.92 -10.52 -9.20
N ASN A 55 -0.85 -9.84 -9.62
CA ASN A 55 0.45 -9.89 -8.96
C ASN A 55 0.96 -8.50 -8.57
N VAL A 56 1.42 -8.38 -7.33
CA VAL A 56 2.17 -7.23 -6.80
C VAL A 56 3.61 -7.70 -6.60
N ILE A 57 4.54 -7.18 -7.39
CA ILE A 57 5.91 -7.72 -7.49
C ILE A 57 6.92 -6.61 -7.22
N ASN A 58 7.87 -6.85 -6.32
CA ASN A 58 8.99 -5.93 -6.03
C ASN A 58 8.52 -4.49 -5.72
N CYS A 59 7.38 -4.35 -5.06
CA CYS A 59 6.85 -3.06 -4.65
C CYS A 59 7.27 -2.74 -3.21
N THR A 60 7.40 -1.45 -2.91
CA THR A 60 7.63 -0.96 -1.54
C THR A 60 6.36 -0.31 -1.03
N PHE A 61 5.93 -0.66 0.18
CA PHE A 61 4.81 -0.05 0.89
C PHE A 61 5.33 0.55 2.19
N ARG A 62 5.16 1.86 2.35
CA ARG A 62 5.69 2.58 3.52
C ARG A 62 4.84 3.76 3.96
N ASN A 63 4.83 4.06 5.25
CA ASN A 63 4.12 5.21 5.82
C ASN A 63 2.62 5.19 5.45
N LEU A 64 1.96 4.05 5.69
CA LEU A 64 0.53 3.86 5.42
C LEU A 64 -0.26 3.80 6.73
N GLY A 65 -1.42 4.45 6.78
CA GLY A 65 -2.26 4.43 7.98
C GLY A 65 -2.97 3.10 8.23
N ASN A 66 -3.16 2.26 7.21
CA ASN A 66 -3.76 0.93 7.36
C ASN A 66 -2.79 -0.17 6.90
N TYR A 67 -3.19 -0.99 5.91
CA TYR A 67 -2.43 -2.14 5.42
C TYR A 67 -1.57 -1.82 4.19
N GLY A 68 -0.50 -2.56 3.96
CA GLY A 68 0.21 -2.57 2.67
C GLY A 68 -0.67 -3.11 1.55
N VAL A 69 -1.04 -4.39 1.65
CA VAL A 69 -1.92 -5.07 0.69
C VAL A 69 -3.03 -5.83 1.40
N ILE A 70 -4.26 -5.72 0.91
CA ILE A 70 -5.38 -6.55 1.34
C ILE A 70 -5.84 -7.38 0.16
N VAL A 71 -5.93 -8.69 0.32
CA VAL A 71 -6.59 -9.60 -0.61
C VAL A 71 -7.89 -10.06 0.04
N LYS A 72 -8.98 -10.08 -0.72
CA LYS A 72 -10.28 -10.61 -0.28
C LYS A 72 -10.83 -11.55 -1.36
N GLY A 73 -10.64 -12.84 -1.17
CA GLY A 73 -11.05 -13.87 -2.12
C GLY A 73 -10.26 -13.84 -3.44
N GLY A 74 -10.75 -14.58 -4.43
CA GLY A 74 -10.05 -14.80 -5.71
C GLY A 74 -9.11 -16.00 -5.66
N LYS A 75 -8.27 -16.16 -6.68
CA LYS A 75 -7.29 -17.26 -6.77
C LYS A 75 -5.98 -16.85 -7.43
N ASP A 76 -4.91 -17.51 -7.04
CA ASP A 76 -3.58 -17.37 -7.64
C ASP A 76 -3.04 -15.94 -7.64
N HIS A 77 -3.41 -15.12 -6.64
CA HIS A 77 -2.84 -13.80 -6.44
C HIS A 77 -1.43 -13.91 -5.83
N GLY A 78 -0.50 -13.09 -6.32
CA GLY A 78 0.88 -13.06 -5.84
C GLY A 78 1.25 -11.73 -5.22
N ILE A 79 1.82 -11.73 -4.01
CA ILE A 79 2.52 -10.59 -3.43
C ILE A 79 3.94 -11.05 -3.19
N VAL A 80 4.87 -10.68 -4.08
CA VAL A 80 6.19 -11.32 -4.20
C VAL A 80 7.29 -10.28 -4.16
N GLY A 81 8.33 -10.53 -3.36
CA GLY A 81 9.50 -9.65 -3.28
C GLY A 81 9.21 -8.22 -2.79
N CYS A 82 8.06 -8.01 -2.14
CA CYS A 82 7.66 -6.68 -1.68
C CYS A 82 8.25 -6.35 -0.30
N GLU A 83 8.61 -5.09 -0.11
CA GLU A 83 9.02 -4.54 1.18
C GLU A 83 7.84 -3.78 1.79
N ILE A 84 7.44 -4.14 3.01
CA ILE A 84 6.30 -3.50 3.69
C ILE A 84 6.72 -3.12 5.11
N TYR A 85 6.75 -1.82 5.39
CA TYR A 85 7.16 -1.28 6.68
C TYR A 85 6.39 -0.01 7.02
N GLU A 86 6.40 0.42 8.29
CA GLU A 86 5.70 1.65 8.73
C GLU A 86 4.22 1.71 8.31
N THR A 87 3.51 0.59 8.48
CA THR A 87 2.06 0.45 8.26
C THR A 87 1.31 0.46 9.59
N GLY A 88 0.14 1.12 9.66
CA GLY A 88 -0.62 1.25 10.90
C GLY A 88 -1.35 -0.01 11.35
N ASP A 89 -1.95 -0.77 10.44
CA ASP A 89 -2.73 -1.97 10.80
C ASP A 89 -1.93 -3.27 10.60
N GLY A 90 -1.22 -3.41 9.48
CA GLY A 90 -0.45 -4.62 9.17
C GLY A 90 0.14 -4.65 7.76
N GLY A 91 1.00 -5.64 7.49
CA GLY A 91 1.64 -5.76 6.18
C GLY A 91 0.69 -6.26 5.08
N ILE A 92 0.22 -7.49 5.24
CA ILE A 92 -0.68 -8.18 4.30
C ILE A 92 -1.83 -8.81 5.09
N SER A 93 -3.07 -8.66 4.60
CA SER A 93 -4.24 -9.41 5.05
C SER A 93 -4.82 -10.21 3.90
N LEU A 94 -5.23 -11.46 4.18
CA LEU A 94 -5.82 -12.40 3.23
C LEU A 94 -7.27 -12.73 3.60
#